data_AF-A0A630V7B4-F1
#
_entry.id   AF-A0A630V7B4-F1
#
_cell.length_a   1.000
_cell.length_b   1.000
_cell.length_c   1.000
_cell.angle_alpha   90.00
_cell.angle_beta   90.00
_cell.angle_gamma   90.00
#
_symmetry.space_group_name_H-M   'P 1'
#
loop_
_entity.id
_entity.type
_entity.pdbx_description
1 polymer ?
#
loop_
_entity_poly.entity_id
_entity_poly.type
_entity_poly.pdbx_seq_one_letter_code
_entity_poly.pdbx_strand_id
1 'polypeptide(L)'
;FSPAIGIVEDPVTGNANGPMGAWLVHHGLMAHDGKTLQIQGHQGRALGKEGTVDVTVTIRDNQPDNVTISGQAVILFHAEWAITF
;
A
#
# COMPACT_ATOMS: atom_id res chain seq x y z
N PHE A 1 -2.28 -7.58 -10.42
CA PHE A 1 -2.46 -8.91 -11.04
C PHE A 1 -1.28 -9.79 -10.68
N SER A 2 -1.53 -11.01 -10.19
CA SER A 2 -0.49 -11.95 -9.77
C SER A 2 -0.85 -13.41 -10.09
N PRO A 3 -1.32 -13.73 -11.32
CA PRO A 3 -1.88 -15.04 -11.64
C PRO A 3 -0.87 -16.19 -11.50
N ALA A 4 0.43 -15.90 -11.68
CA ALA A 4 1.50 -16.89 -11.52
C ALA A 4 1.57 -17.52 -10.12
N ILE A 5 1.00 -16.87 -9.10
CA ILE A 5 0.93 -17.36 -7.72
C ILE A 5 -0.51 -17.70 -7.28
N GLY A 6 -1.44 -17.87 -8.22
CA GLY A 6 -2.81 -18.28 -7.95
C GLY A 6 -3.76 -17.14 -7.53
N ILE A 7 -3.31 -15.89 -7.51
CA ILE A 7 -4.14 -14.72 -7.23
C ILE A 7 -4.37 -13.96 -8.52
N VAL A 8 -5.58 -14.04 -9.08
CA VAL A 8 -5.92 -13.30 -10.33
C VAL A 8 -5.67 -11.81 -10.12
N GLU A 9 -6.28 -11.25 -9.08
CA GLU A 9 -6.13 -9.86 -8.67
C GLU A 9 -6.33 -9.72 -7.15
N ASP A 10 -5.44 -8.96 -6.52
CA ASP A 10 -5.49 -8.64 -5.08
C ASP A 10 -6.15 -7.26 -4.91
N PRO A 11 -7.14 -7.09 -4.00
CA PRO A 11 -7.92 -5.85 -3.92
C PRO A 11 -7.11 -4.64 -3.49
N VAL A 12 -6.23 -4.76 -2.49
CA VAL A 12 -5.42 -3.64 -1.97
C VAL A 12 -4.06 -4.17 -1.55
N THR A 13 -3.01 -3.82 -2.29
CA THR A 13 -1.70 -4.46 -2.14
C THR A 13 -0.68 -3.49 -1.55
N GLY A 14 -0.40 -3.60 -0.25
CA GLY A 14 0.62 -2.78 0.42
C GLY A 14 2.00 -2.91 -0.21
N ASN A 15 2.40 -4.13 -0.57
CA ASN A 15 3.66 -4.44 -1.25
C ASN A 15 3.74 -3.93 -2.71
N ALA A 16 2.66 -3.37 -3.26
CA ALA A 16 2.68 -2.66 -4.54
C ALA A 16 2.69 -1.14 -4.33
N ASN A 17 1.79 -0.64 -3.47
CA ASN A 17 1.66 0.79 -3.18
C ASN A 17 2.91 1.38 -2.52
N GLY A 18 3.54 0.66 -1.59
CA GLY A 18 4.79 1.08 -0.96
C GLY A 18 5.93 1.28 -1.96
N PRO A 19 6.32 0.25 -2.72
CA PRO A 19 7.35 0.38 -3.76
C PRO A 19 7.00 1.39 -4.85
N MET A 20 5.71 1.55 -5.21
CA MET A 20 5.27 2.61 -6.11
C MET A 20 5.65 4.00 -5.56
N GLY A 21 5.42 4.28 -4.27
CA GLY A 21 5.85 5.53 -3.65
C GLY A 21 7.36 5.74 -3.75
N ALA A 22 8.17 4.73 -3.43
CA ALA A 22 9.62 4.81 -3.58
C ALA A 22 10.04 5.06 -5.03
N TRP A 23 9.39 4.41 -5.98
CA TRP A 23 9.65 4.54 -7.40
C TRP A 23 9.35 5.95 -7.92
N LEU A 24 8.27 6.59 -7.43
CA LEU A 24 7.93 7.98 -7.75
C LEU A 24 9.02 8.96 -7.30
N VAL A 25 9.57 8.79 -6.09
CA VAL A 25 10.71 9.57 -5.60
C VAL A 25 11.95 9.31 -6.45
N HIS A 26 12.31 8.04 -6.66
CA HIS A 26 13.52 7.66 -7.37
C HIS A 26 13.62 8.27 -8.78
N HIS A 27 12.48 8.42 -9.46
CA HIS A 27 12.41 8.97 -10.81
C HIS A 27 12.00 10.46 -10.85
N GLY A 28 11.80 11.11 -9.70
CA GLY A 28 11.39 12.52 -9.64
C GLY A 28 10.04 12.81 -10.30
N LEU A 29 9.10 11.88 -10.21
CA LEU A 29 7.82 11.93 -10.93
C LEU A 29 6.70 12.63 -10.15
N MET A 30 6.95 13.02 -8.91
CA MET A 30 6.03 13.79 -8.09
C MET A 30 6.81 14.83 -7.29
N ALA A 31 6.24 16.03 -7.18
CA ALA A 31 6.84 17.09 -6.40
C ALA A 31 6.89 16.73 -4.91
N HIS A 32 8.01 17.03 -4.27
CA HIS A 32 8.25 16.83 -2.84
C HIS A 32 9.25 17.87 -2.34
N ASP A 33 9.35 18.04 -1.02
CA ASP A 33 10.26 19.01 -0.38
C ASP A 33 11.72 18.51 -0.26
N GLY A 34 11.99 17.29 -0.75
CA GLY A 34 13.29 16.64 -0.68
C GLY A 34 13.52 15.87 0.63
N LYS A 35 12.53 15.85 1.54
CA LYS A 35 12.55 15.11 2.81
C LYS A 35 11.48 14.05 2.87
N THR A 36 10.28 14.34 2.36
CA THR A 36 9.16 13.40 2.41
C THR A 36 8.29 13.50 1.15
N LEU A 37 7.83 12.35 0.64
CA LEU A 37 6.69 12.25 -0.26
C LEU A 37 5.54 11.54 0.46
N GLN A 38 4.34 12.10 0.39
CA GLN A 38 3.11 11.49 0.89
C GLN A 38 2.10 11.35 -0.24
N ILE A 39 1.57 10.14 -0.42
CA ILE A 39 0.58 9.83 -1.44
C ILE A 39 -0.49 8.90 -0.89
N GLN A 40 -1.68 8.99 -1.49
CA GLN A 40 -2.79 8.09 -1.22
C GLN A 40 -2.99 7.15 -2.41
N GLY A 41 -2.68 5.86 -2.22
CA GLY A 41 -2.87 4.81 -3.22
C GLY A 41 -4.29 4.24 -3.15
N HIS A 42 -5.03 4.30 -4.26
CA HIS A 42 -6.37 3.71 -4.39
C HIS A 42 -6.33 2.44 -5.24
N GLN A 43 -6.90 1.34 -4.76
CA GLN A 43 -6.93 0.06 -5.47
C GLN A 43 -8.24 -0.70 -5.21
N GLY A 44 -8.60 -1.62 -6.11
CA GLY A 44 -9.72 -2.55 -5.88
C GLY A 44 -11.11 -2.07 -6.35
N ARG A 45 -11.20 -0.88 -6.95
CA ARG A 45 -12.48 -0.32 -7.45
C ARG A 45 -13.17 -1.25 -8.46
N ALA A 46 -12.44 -1.82 -9.41
CA ALA A 46 -12.98 -2.75 -10.41
C ALA A 46 -13.52 -4.06 -9.78
N LEU A 47 -13.04 -4.43 -8.60
CA LEU A 47 -13.46 -5.61 -7.85
C LEU A 47 -14.61 -5.33 -6.87
N GLY A 48 -15.07 -4.07 -6.75
CA GLY A 48 -16.01 -3.66 -5.71
C GLY A 48 -15.46 -3.79 -4.28
N LYS A 49 -14.13 -3.87 -4.15
CA LYS A 49 -13.39 -4.02 -2.88
C LYS A 49 -12.39 -2.87 -2.75
N GLU A 50 -12.90 -1.65 -2.87
CA GLU A 50 -12.07 -0.46 -2.84
C GLU A 50 -11.41 -0.28 -1.48
N GLY A 51 -10.13 0.06 -1.51
CA GLY A 51 -9.43 0.51 -0.32
C GLY A 51 -8.28 1.44 -0.66
N THR A 52 -7.76 2.02 0.41
CA THR A 52 -6.76 3.08 0.39
C THR A 52 -5.53 2.62 1.15
N VAL A 53 -4.35 2.93 0.62
CA VAL A 53 -3.07 2.83 1.34
C VAL A 53 -2.44 4.22 1.37
N ASP A 54 -2.21 4.74 2.58
CA ASP A 54 -1.40 5.93 2.76
C ASP A 54 0.08 5.52 2.70
N VAL A 55 0.83 6.11 1.79
CA VAL A 55 2.25 5.81 1.59
C VAL A 55 3.06 7.05 1.93
N THR A 56 3.98 6.90 2.87
CA THR A 56 4.97 7.93 3.23
C THR A 56 6.36 7.42 2.87
N VAL A 57 7.08 8.17 2.06
CA VAL A 57 8.47 7.89 1.70
C VAL A 57 9.36 8.97 2.28
N THR A 58 10.30 8.60 3.16
CA THR A 58 11.35 9.51 3.58
C THR A 58 12.43 9.57 2.51
N ILE A 59 12.97 10.75 2.26
CA ILE A 59 13.85 11.05 1.14
C ILE A 59 15.19 11.54 1.68
N ARG A 60 16.28 11.02 1.13
CA ARG A 60 17.65 11.48 1.37
C ARG A 60 18.37 11.59 0.05
N ASP A 61 19.01 12.72 -0.22
CA ASP A 61 19.74 12.97 -1.49
C ASP A 61 18.87 12.73 -2.74
N ASN A 62 17.59 13.13 -2.68
CA ASN A 62 16.57 12.87 -3.71
C ASN A 62 16.38 11.37 -4.04
N GLN A 63 16.68 10.48 -3.10
CA GLN A 63 16.46 9.05 -3.20
C GLN A 63 15.53 8.56 -2.08
N PRO A 64 14.72 7.52 -2.33
CA PRO A 64 13.89 6.93 -1.27
C PRO A 64 14.79 6.24 -0.23
N ASP A 65 14.66 6.63 1.03
CA ASP A 65 15.44 6.11 2.17
C ASP A 65 14.64 5.07 2.96
N ASN A 66 13.37 5.36 3.27
CA ASN A 66 12.45 4.43 3.94
C ASN A 66 11.03 4.60 3.42
N VAL A 67 10.25 3.52 3.46
CA VAL A 67 8.84 3.50 3.07
C VAL A 67 7.99 3.02 4.25
N THR A 68 7.03 3.83 4.64
CA THR A 68 5.99 3.47 5.60
C THR A 68 4.65 3.42 4.87
N ILE A 69 3.89 2.35 5.08
CA ILE A 69 2.51 2.24 4.62
C ILE A 69 1.57 2.21 5.82
N SER A 70 0.42 2.86 5.71
CA SER A 70 -0.64 2.84 6.72
C SER A 70 -2.02 2.72 6.08
N GLY A 71 -2.98 2.28 6.88
CA GLY A 71 -4.37 2.15 6.49
C GLY A 71 -5.25 1.90 7.71
N GLN A 72 -6.56 2.06 7.52
CA GLN A 72 -7.57 1.75 8.53
C GLN A 72 -8.25 0.42 8.20
N ALA A 73 -8.87 -0.20 9.21
CA ALA A 73 -9.62 -1.44 9.05
C ALA A 73 -10.96 -1.33 9.78
N VAL A 74 -11.91 -2.19 9.40
CA VAL A 74 -13.21 -2.33 10.06
C VAL A 74 -13.43 -3.79 10.46
N ILE A 75 -13.76 -4.03 11.72
CA ILE A 75 -14.12 -5.36 12.21
C ILE A 75 -15.58 -5.60 11.85
N LEU A 76 -15.86 -6.64 11.07
CA LEU A 76 -17.24 -7.03 10.74
C LEU A 76 -17.89 -7.82 11.89
N PHE A 77 -17.15 -8.77 12.46
CA PHE A 77 -17.55 -9.54 13.64
C PHE A 77 -16.31 -10.16 14.30
N HIS A 78 -16.47 -10.66 15.53
CA HIS A 78 -15.50 -11.51 16.21
C HIS A 78 -16.25 -12.64 16.94
N ALA A 79 -15.59 -13.78 17.15
CA ALA A 79 -16.15 -14.94 17.83
C ALA A 79 -15.06 -15.77 18.52
N GLU A 80 -15.45 -16.57 19.51
CA GLU A 80 -14.57 -17.58 20.10
C GLU A 80 -14.53 -18.84 19.22
N TRP A 81 -13.39 -19.54 19.23
CA TRP A 81 -13.27 -20.83 18.54
C TRP A 81 -14.12 -21.88 19.27
N ALA A 82 -14.98 -22.58 18.53
CA ALA A 82 -15.89 -23.59 19.09
C ALA A 82 -15.25 -24.97 19.31
N ILE A 83 -13.97 -25.13 18.96
CA ILE A 83 -13.24 -26.39 19.07
C ILE A 83 -12.00 -26.22 19.94
N THR A 84 -11.67 -27.25 20.70
CA THR A 84 -10.43 -27.36 21.49
C THR A 84 -9.48 -28.31 20.76
N PHE A 85 -8.19 -27.95 20.68
CA PHE A 85 -7.12 -28.79 20.12
C PHE A 85 -6.49 -29.68 21.19
#